data_AF-A0A2U8W311-F1
#
_entry.id   AF-A0A2U8W311-F1
#
_cell.length_a   1.000
_cell.length_b   1.000
_cell.length_c   1.000
_cell.angle_alpha   90.00
_cell.angle_beta   90.00
_cell.angle_gamma   90.00
#
_symmetry.space_group_name_H-M   'P 1'
#
loop_
_entity.id
_entity.type
_entity.pdbx_description
1 polymer ?
#
loop_
_entity_poly.entity_id
_entity_poly.type
_entity_poly.pdbx_seq_one_letter_code
_entity_poly.pdbx_strand_id
1 'polypeptide(L)'
;MTVQAILAPVFVQVLLVFILIGVMGRRRFAEIGAGRVRIGDIALGERAWPPKVQAAANAFSNQFEIPVLFLALVPLALYTRKADLIFVVLAWIFVLSRCVHAYVFITANHVPSRFRAYMAGVVVLGAMWLIFAWRILFAPLGP
;
A
#
# COMPACT_ATOMS: atom_id res chain seq x y z
N MET A 1 21.13 9.67 6.23
CA MET A 1 20.78 8.79 5.09
C MET A 1 20.56 9.65 3.87
N THR A 2 20.79 9.13 2.66
CA THR A 2 20.51 9.89 1.44
C THR A 2 19.00 9.99 1.21
N VAL A 3 18.54 11.10 0.63
CA VAL A 3 17.13 11.30 0.27
C VAL A 3 16.64 10.19 -0.67
N GLN A 4 17.50 9.76 -1.61
CA GLN A 4 17.22 8.67 -2.53
C GLN A 4 16.90 7.35 -1.81
N ALA A 5 17.68 6.97 -0.79
CA ALA A 5 17.44 5.75 -0.03
C ALA A 5 16.11 5.78 0.75
N ILE A 6 15.73 6.96 1.25
CA ILE A 6 14.47 7.16 1.99
C ILE A 6 13.26 7.13 1.06
N LEU A 7 13.38 7.70 -0.14
CA LEU A 7 12.28 7.80 -1.11
C LEU A 7 12.12 6.54 -1.99
N ALA A 8 13.14 5.69 -2.12
CA ALA A 8 13.05 4.49 -2.95
C ALA A 8 11.87 3.54 -2.56
N PRO A 9 11.61 3.23 -1.28
CA PRO A 9 10.41 2.49 -0.89
C PRO A 9 9.10 3.20 -1.26
N VAL A 10 9.06 4.54 -1.18
CA VAL A 10 7.88 5.33 -1.54
C VAL A 10 7.56 5.16 -3.02
N PHE A 11 8.57 5.20 -3.90
CA PHE A 11 8.35 4.97 -5.33
C PHE A 11 7.81 3.57 -5.62
N VAL A 12 8.27 2.55 -4.89
CA VAL A 12 7.73 1.19 -5.04
C VAL A 12 6.28 1.11 -4.57
N GLN A 13 5.93 1.76 -3.46
CA GLN A 13 4.54 1.82 -2.98
C GLN A 13 3.63 2.54 -3.99
N VAL A 14 4.08 3.67 -4.55
CA VAL A 14 3.35 4.41 -5.57
C VAL A 14 3.21 3.60 -6.86
N LEU A 15 4.27 2.92 -7.28
CA LEU A 15 4.24 2.03 -8.45
C LEU A 15 3.23 0.88 -8.24
N LEU A 16 3.15 0.30 -7.05
CA LEU A 16 2.16 -0.71 -6.73
C LEU A 16 0.72 -0.20 -6.91
N VAL A 17 0.44 1.05 -6.50
CA VAL A 17 -0.85 1.71 -6.72
C VAL A 17 -1.16 1.81 -8.23
N PHE A 18 -0.20 2.27 -9.02
CA PHE A 18 -0.35 2.37 -10.49
C PHE A 18 -0.56 1.00 -11.17
N ILE A 19 0.15 -0.03 -10.71
CA ILE A 19 -0.04 -1.39 -11.21
C ILE A 19 -1.46 -1.88 -10.89
N LEU A 20 -1.95 -1.68 -9.66
CA LEU A 20 -3.26 -2.17 -9.24
C LEU A 20 -4.41 -1.44 -9.94
N ILE A 21 -4.33 -0.13 -10.16
CA ILE A 21 -5.34 0.60 -10.95
C ILE A 21 -5.35 0.10 -12.40
N GLY A 22 -4.17 -0.15 -13.00
CA GLY A 22 -4.08 -0.72 -14.34
C GLY A 22 -4.64 -2.15 -14.44
N VAL A 23 -4.37 -3.01 -13.45
CA VAL A 23 -4.94 -4.36 -13.36
C VAL A 23 -6.46 -4.31 -13.21
N MET A 24 -6.96 -3.45 -12.31
CA MET A 24 -8.40 -3.26 -12.09
C MET A 24 -9.08 -2.77 -13.38
N GLY A 25 -8.55 -1.72 -14.01
CA GLY A 25 -9.09 -1.17 -15.26
C GLY A 25 -9.16 -2.21 -16.36
N ARG A 26 -8.05 -2.92 -16.62
CA ARG A 26 -8.00 -3.99 -17.63
C ARG A 26 -9.05 -5.08 -17.39
N ARG A 27 -9.19 -5.55 -16.14
CA ARG A 27 -10.19 -6.58 -15.80
C ARG A 27 -11.61 -6.05 -15.98
N ARG A 28 -11.90 -4.80 -15.61
CA ARG A 28 -13.20 -4.16 -15.82
C ARG A 28 -13.56 -4.06 -17.31
N PHE A 29 -12.64 -3.53 -18.12
CA PHE A 29 -12.86 -3.40 -19.57
C PHE A 29 -13.07 -4.74 -20.26
N ALA A 30 -12.36 -5.80 -19.83
CA ALA A 30 -12.55 -7.13 -20.39
C ALA A 30 -13.95 -7.70 -20.11
N GLU A 31 -14.51 -7.50 -18.92
CA GLU A 31 -15.86 -7.97 -18.57
C GLU A 31 -16.97 -7.18 -19.29
N ILE A 32 -16.79 -5.86 -19.43
CA ILE A 32 -17.72 -5.01 -20.21
C ILE A 32 -17.66 -5.39 -21.69
N GLY A 33 -16.45 -5.48 -22.27
CA GLY A 33 -16.27 -5.84 -23.68
C GLY A 33 -16.78 -7.24 -24.02
N ALA A 34 -16.78 -8.16 -23.06
CA ALA A 34 -17.38 -9.48 -23.20
C ALA A 34 -18.90 -9.53 -22.96
N GLY A 35 -19.55 -8.39 -22.67
CA GLY A 35 -20.99 -8.30 -22.42
C GLY A 35 -21.46 -8.94 -21.11
N ARG A 36 -20.55 -9.32 -20.21
CA ARG A 36 -20.87 -9.96 -18.92
C ARG A 36 -21.29 -8.96 -17.85
N VAL A 37 -20.91 -7.69 -18.02
CA VAL A 37 -21.31 -6.57 -17.16
C VAL A 37 -21.80 -5.44 -18.04
N ARG A 38 -22.99 -4.91 -17.75
CA ARG A 38 -23.53 -3.73 -18.45
C ARG A 38 -23.13 -2.47 -17.68
N ILE A 39 -22.78 -1.41 -18.41
CA ILE A 39 -22.35 -0.14 -17.80
C ILE A 39 -23.46 0.47 -16.92
N GLY A 40 -24.73 0.32 -17.32
CA GLY A 40 -25.87 0.79 -16.54
C GLY A 40 -25.95 0.16 -15.15
N ASP A 41 -25.52 -1.10 -15.00
CA ASP A 41 -25.58 -1.85 -13.74
C ASP A 41 -24.47 -1.46 -12.75
N ILE A 42 -23.53 -0.60 -13.15
CA ILE A 42 -22.36 -0.16 -12.37
C ILE A 42 -22.18 1.36 -12.37
N ALA A 43 -23.11 2.10 -12.97
CA ALA A 43 -22.95 3.52 -13.27
C ALA A 43 -22.85 4.38 -12.00
N LEU A 44 -23.43 3.94 -10.89
CA LEU A 44 -23.44 4.66 -9.61
C LEU A 44 -22.48 4.05 -8.58
N GLY A 45 -21.64 3.10 -8.99
CA GLY A 45 -20.66 2.45 -8.12
C GLY A 45 -21.13 1.14 -7.50
N GLU A 46 -22.18 0.54 -8.06
CA GLU A 46 -22.65 -0.79 -7.69
C GLU A 46 -21.53 -1.83 -7.81
N ARG A 47 -21.53 -2.80 -6.89
CA ARG A 47 -20.53 -3.88 -6.85
C ARG A 47 -20.96 -5.09 -7.68
N ALA A 48 -21.55 -4.87 -8.86
CA ALA A 48 -21.98 -5.90 -9.79
C ALA A 48 -20.82 -6.50 -10.61
N TRP A 49 -19.66 -6.68 -9.97
CA TRP A 49 -18.43 -7.15 -10.62
C TRP A 49 -18.15 -8.62 -10.31
N PRO A 50 -17.66 -9.41 -11.29
CA PRO A 50 -17.19 -10.76 -11.02
C PRO A 50 -16.08 -10.78 -9.97
N PRO A 51 -15.93 -11.89 -9.20
CA PRO A 51 -15.00 -11.96 -8.06
C PRO A 51 -13.56 -11.53 -8.37
N LYS A 52 -13.03 -11.87 -9.55
CA LYS A 52 -11.66 -11.48 -9.96
C LYS A 52 -11.50 -9.98 -10.19
N VAL A 53 -12.53 -9.29 -10.67
CA VAL A 53 -12.52 -7.83 -10.82
C VAL A 53 -12.65 -7.18 -9.45
N GLN A 54 -13.57 -7.68 -8.62
CA GLN A 54 -13.75 -7.18 -7.26
C GLN A 54 -12.49 -7.35 -6.41
N ALA A 55 -11.76 -8.46 -6.54
CA ALA A 55 -10.50 -8.67 -5.85
C ALA A 55 -9.44 -7.62 -6.24
N ALA A 56 -9.32 -7.25 -7.52
CA ALA A 56 -8.41 -6.20 -7.96
C ALA A 56 -8.84 -4.82 -7.44
N ALA A 57 -10.15 -4.52 -7.43
CA ALA A 57 -10.68 -3.28 -6.87
C ALA A 57 -10.40 -3.18 -5.36
N ASN A 58 -10.66 -4.24 -4.61
CA ASN A 58 -10.38 -4.28 -3.17
C ASN A 58 -8.89 -4.18 -2.87
N ALA A 59 -8.03 -4.84 -3.65
CA ALA A 59 -6.58 -4.74 -3.49
C ALA A 59 -6.07 -3.32 -3.75
N PHE A 60 -6.62 -2.63 -4.76
CA PHE A 60 -6.36 -1.22 -5.03
C PHE A 60 -6.81 -0.32 -3.88
N SER A 61 -8.07 -0.43 -3.44
CA SER A 61 -8.60 0.34 -2.31
C SER A 61 -7.78 0.15 -1.03
N ASN A 62 -7.31 -1.06 -0.77
CA ASN A 62 -6.49 -1.35 0.41
C ASN A 62 -5.15 -0.58 0.43
N GLN A 63 -4.64 -0.13 -0.73
CA GLN A 63 -3.45 0.72 -0.77
C GLN A 63 -3.68 2.12 -0.19
N PHE A 64 -4.93 2.54 0.00
CA PHE A 64 -5.30 3.84 0.56
C PHE A 64 -5.79 3.77 2.02
N GLU A 65 -5.65 2.60 2.66
CA GLU A 65 -5.89 2.45 4.10
C GLU A 65 -4.58 2.68 4.87
N ILE A 66 -3.98 1.60 5.38
CA ILE A 66 -2.73 1.62 6.14
C ILE A 66 -1.58 2.35 5.42
N PRO A 67 -1.36 2.20 4.09
CA PRO A 67 -0.23 2.86 3.45
C PRO A 67 -0.30 4.38 3.42
N VAL A 68 -1.46 4.99 3.65
CA VAL A 68 -1.55 6.45 3.80
C VAL A 68 -0.73 6.93 5.01
N LEU A 69 -0.75 6.18 6.11
CA LEU A 69 0.08 6.49 7.28
C LEU A 69 1.58 6.37 6.98
N PHE A 70 1.99 5.48 6.07
CA PHE A 70 3.37 5.40 5.61
C PHE A 70 3.73 6.61 4.73
N LEU A 71 2.87 6.96 3.76
CA LEU A 71 3.07 8.12 2.90
C LEU A 71 3.09 9.45 3.68
N ALA A 72 2.37 9.52 4.80
CA ALA A 72 2.42 10.66 5.72
C ALA A 72 3.70 10.67 6.59
N LEU A 73 4.16 9.52 7.05
CA LEU A 73 5.32 9.42 7.94
C LEU A 73 6.63 9.81 7.25
N VAL A 74 6.84 9.40 5.99
CA VAL A 74 8.09 9.66 5.26
C VAL A 74 8.45 11.15 5.15
N PRO A 75 7.56 12.06 4.69
CA PRO A 75 7.89 13.48 4.62
C PRO A 75 8.13 14.09 6.01
N LEU A 76 7.40 13.65 7.05
CA LEU A 76 7.65 14.08 8.43
C LEU A 76 9.04 13.66 8.91
N ALA A 77 9.43 12.41 8.65
CA ALA A 77 10.74 11.89 9.01
C ALA A 77 11.89 12.55 8.22
N LEU A 78 11.65 12.92 6.96
CA LEU A 78 12.59 13.70 6.14
C LEU A 78 12.77 15.11 6.71
N TYR A 79 11.67 15.83 6.93
CA TYR A 79 11.68 17.21 7.41
C TYR A 79 12.37 17.34 8.78
N THR A 80 12.05 16.42 9.70
CA THR A 80 12.63 16.40 11.05
C THR A 80 14.03 15.74 11.11
N ARG A 81 14.57 15.31 9.96
CA ARG A 81 15.85 14.58 9.84
C ARG A 81 15.93 13.33 10.73
N LYS A 82 14.81 12.65 10.97
CA LYS A 82 14.70 11.42 11.79
C LYS A 82 14.68 10.12 10.97
N ALA A 83 14.89 10.20 9.65
CA ALA A 83 14.97 9.05 8.75
C ALA A 83 16.40 8.48 8.64
N ASP A 84 16.73 7.55 9.52
CA ASP A 84 18.02 6.86 9.57
C ASP A 84 17.97 5.47 8.90
N LEU A 85 19.02 4.64 9.08
CA LEU A 85 19.10 3.30 8.48
C LEU A 85 17.93 2.42 8.91
N ILE A 86 17.58 2.44 10.20
CA ILE A 86 16.47 1.66 10.75
C ILE A 86 15.17 2.04 10.04
N PHE A 87 14.92 3.34 9.85
CA PHE A 87 13.75 3.82 9.11
C PHE A 87 13.70 3.25 7.68
N VAL A 88 14.82 3.28 6.95
CA VAL A 88 14.89 2.79 5.56
C VAL A 88 14.65 1.28 5.49
N VAL A 89 15.23 0.49 6.40
CA VAL A 89 15.02 -0.96 6.46
C VAL A 89 13.55 -1.29 6.73
N LEU A 90 12.94 -0.64 7.73
CA LEU A 90 11.53 -0.85 8.06
C LEU A 90 10.61 -0.41 6.91
N ALA A 91 10.93 0.69 6.22
CA ALA A 91 10.19 1.14 5.05
C ALA A 91 10.20 0.10 3.92
N TRP A 92 11.35 -0.53 3.65
CA TRP A 92 11.43 -1.63 2.67
C TRP A 92 10.62 -2.84 3.08
N ILE A 93 10.72 -3.28 4.35
CA ILE A 93 9.93 -4.41 4.86
C ILE A 93 8.42 -4.10 4.72
N PHE A 94 8.01 -2.88 5.08
CA PHE A 94 6.63 -2.43 4.93
C PHE A 94 6.15 -2.55 3.48
N VAL A 95 6.87 -1.95 2.53
CA VAL A 95 6.45 -1.94 1.12
C VAL A 95 6.49 -3.33 0.49
N LEU A 96 7.49 -4.16 0.82
CA LEU A 96 7.53 -5.55 0.37
C LEU A 96 6.33 -6.36 0.89
N SER A 97 5.90 -6.13 2.15
CA SER A 97 4.68 -6.74 2.68
C SER A 97 3.44 -6.34 1.87
N ARG A 98 3.39 -5.09 1.35
CA ARG A 98 2.28 -4.60 0.52
C ARG A 98 2.28 -5.27 -0.84
N CYS A 99 3.45 -5.42 -1.45
CA CYS A 99 3.61 -6.15 -2.71
C CYS A 99 3.12 -7.60 -2.57
N VAL A 100 3.54 -8.31 -1.52
CA VAL A 100 3.09 -9.69 -1.25
C VAL A 100 1.59 -9.75 -1.00
N HIS A 101 1.06 -8.87 -0.14
CA HIS A 101 -0.38 -8.80 0.14
C HIS A 101 -1.20 -8.61 -1.13
N ALA A 102 -0.86 -7.60 -1.93
CA ALA A 102 -1.54 -7.26 -3.18
C ALA A 102 -1.45 -8.39 -4.19
N TYR A 103 -0.26 -9.00 -4.36
CA TYR A 103 -0.04 -10.13 -5.25
C TYR A 103 -0.95 -11.31 -4.89
N VAL A 104 -0.96 -11.73 -3.62
CA VAL A 104 -1.81 -12.83 -3.15
C VAL A 104 -3.29 -12.49 -3.37
N PHE A 105 -3.70 -11.25 -3.11
CA PHE A 105 -5.08 -10.82 -3.24
C PHE A 105 -5.58 -10.92 -4.70
N ILE A 106 -4.79 -10.46 -5.67
CA ILE A 106 -5.23 -10.43 -7.08
C ILE A 106 -5.02 -11.76 -7.84
N THR A 107 -4.29 -12.72 -7.26
CA THR A 107 -3.98 -14.03 -7.86
C THR A 107 -4.77 -15.17 -7.21
N ALA A 108 -4.22 -15.79 -6.15
CA ALA A 108 -4.80 -16.94 -5.45
C ALA A 108 -5.94 -16.55 -4.50
N ASN A 109 -5.98 -15.30 -4.06
CA ASN A 109 -6.90 -14.77 -3.04
C ASN A 109 -6.99 -15.64 -1.77
N HIS A 110 -5.87 -16.29 -1.39
CA HIS A 110 -5.83 -17.13 -0.20
C HIS A 110 -5.80 -16.27 1.08
N VAL A 111 -6.92 -16.28 1.81
CA VAL A 111 -7.21 -15.35 2.92
C VAL A 111 -6.15 -15.39 4.04
N PRO A 112 -5.72 -16.55 4.57
CA PRO A 112 -4.70 -16.59 5.62
C PRO A 112 -3.36 -15.99 5.18
N SER A 113 -2.89 -16.25 3.97
CA SER A 113 -1.62 -15.70 3.48
C SER A 113 -1.68 -14.20 3.26
N ARG A 114 -2.76 -13.68 2.66
CA ARG A 114 -2.91 -12.23 2.51
C ARG A 114 -3.05 -11.56 3.87
N PHE A 115 -3.79 -12.15 4.82
CA PHE A 115 -3.92 -11.60 6.17
C PHE A 115 -2.58 -11.53 6.92
N ARG A 116 -1.74 -12.59 6.85
CA ARG A 116 -0.40 -12.57 7.46
C ARG A 116 0.49 -11.49 6.86
N ALA A 117 0.50 -11.33 5.54
CA ALA A 117 1.24 -10.26 4.87
C ALA A 117 0.71 -8.88 5.26
N TYR A 118 -0.62 -8.73 5.34
CA TYR A 118 -1.28 -7.51 5.81
C TYR A 118 -0.81 -7.13 7.22
N MET A 119 -0.92 -8.08 8.17
CA MET A 119 -0.56 -7.87 9.57
C MET A 119 0.92 -7.59 9.79
N ALA A 120 1.81 -8.27 9.05
CA ALA A 120 3.24 -7.98 9.10
C ALA A 120 3.53 -6.50 8.78
N GLY A 121 2.90 -5.96 7.73
CA GLY A 121 3.03 -4.54 7.40
C GLY A 121 2.41 -3.61 8.42
N VAL A 122 1.28 -3.97 9.05
CA VAL A 122 0.67 -3.18 10.13
C VAL A 122 1.62 -3.07 11.32
N VAL A 123 2.19 -4.19 11.76
CA VAL A 123 3.14 -4.22 12.89
C VAL A 123 4.40 -3.40 12.57
N VAL A 124 4.95 -3.56 11.38
CA VAL A 124 6.14 -2.80 10.93
C VAL A 124 5.85 -1.31 10.90
N LEU A 125 4.72 -0.89 10.31
CA LEU A 125 4.36 0.53 10.25
C LEU A 125 4.07 1.10 11.65
N GLY A 126 3.42 0.33 12.53
CA GLY A 126 3.23 0.69 13.93
C GLY A 126 4.57 0.92 14.63
N ALA A 127 5.53 0.02 14.46
CA ALA A 127 6.88 0.18 15.00
C ALA A 127 7.58 1.44 14.45
N MET A 128 7.45 1.72 13.15
CA MET A 128 8.00 2.95 12.56
C MET A 128 7.43 4.21 13.22
N TRP A 129 6.11 4.27 13.43
CA TRP A 129 5.47 5.40 14.11
C TRP A 129 5.88 5.52 15.57
N LEU A 130 5.98 4.41 16.31
CA LEU A 130 6.43 4.43 17.71
C LEU A 130 7.88 4.91 17.83
N ILE A 131 8.77 4.42 16.97
CA ILE A 131 10.17 4.87 16.90
C ILE A 131 10.24 6.36 16.56
N PHE A 132 9.45 6.80 15.57
CA PHE A 132 9.39 8.20 15.17
C PHE A 132 8.89 9.08 16.33
N ALA A 133 7.77 8.72 16.97
CA ALA A 133 7.22 9.45 18.11
C ALA A 133 8.23 9.54 19.26
N TRP A 134 8.89 8.44 19.61
CA TRP A 134 9.94 8.43 20.61
C TRP A 134 11.07 9.40 20.27
N ARG A 135 11.53 9.40 19.01
CA ARG A 135 12.59 10.29 18.52
C ARG A 135 12.19 11.76 18.48
N ILE A 136 10.90 12.08 18.44
CA ILE A 136 10.41 13.46 18.50
C ILE A 136 10.27 13.92 19.95
N LEU A 137 9.72 13.07 20.82
CA LEU A 137 9.41 13.43 22.20
C LEU A 137 10.64 13.43 23.12
N PHE A 138 11.58 12.51 22.90
CA PHE A 138 12.68 12.23 23.84
C PHE A 138 14.07 12.44 23.26
N ALA A 139 14.20 12.70 21.96
CA ALA A 139 15.46 13.08 21.33
C ALA A 139 15.29 14.45 20.67
N PRO A 140 15.60 15.56 21.37
CA PRO A 140 15.46 16.91 20.83
C PRO A 140 16.09 17.02 19.44
N LEU A 141 15.56 17.91 18.61
CA LEU A 141 16.27 18.35 17.41
C LEU A 141 17.62 18.88 17.91
N GLY A 142 18.71 18.13 17.69
CA GLY A 142 20.04 18.64 17.95
C GLY A 142 20.24 19.91 17.12
N PRO A 143 21.04 20.88 17.61
CA PRO A 143 21.31 22.12 16.89
C PRO A 143 21.79 21.87 15.45
#